data_AF-A0A9P1ERR1-F1
#
_entry.id   AF-A0A9P1ERR1-F1
#
_cell.length_a   1.000
_cell.length_b   1.000
_cell.length_c   1.000
_cell.angle_alpha   90.00
_cell.angle_beta   90.00
_cell.angle_gamma   90.00
#
_symmetry.space_group_name_H-M   'P 1'
#
loop_
_entity.id
_entity.type
_entity.pdbx_description
1 polymer ?
#
loop_
_entity_poly.entity_id
_entity_poly.type
_entity_poly.pdbx_seq_one_letter_code
_entity_poly.pdbx_strand_id
1 'polypeptide(L)'
;MKQIPLLLLLLLLLLPVRLAMFKSILANTDEIDFYDELESELNALELEEQRKFQPDEDSNEPPETNSQIANFFYDKMLQLMQTNEGQYVDSIAKYTNDETQLLSCRKPGEQMNFAAFNQLIRYLFLFFKTVDAAGTSFTTDSTTFVKFEVKYNAVSQENKAVGVIWKGEAKFDDSLKHYVFSKLELAGDCSQMPDEFPLTPTETLPVYLDRLKNSLFKDVFAANPLRSLPAFRVIVREFVIKTARIMICEKNGKAVDRSFFGEFLFKRYGEIDAFSDLEFTHEAFNDYQTDAFLTVTVNHPNGDITKDTIRFRISAQSEVIHGWPHWWVEFIEVQCYKLLNPKPGHKEQKGPFVTQVCESISPMVNNGPSEESRITFLSHLNKRNDAGFWAVVCEEAPRNYDAFKSWLATWVTESKTATLTGSTVIDEENFKFECVLQIAKESGATATTRKFEMKAFYETDEWLVKEIRISC
;
A
#
# COMPACT_ATOMS: atom_id res chain seq x y z
N MET A 1 -22.91 -44.37 36.39
CA MET A 1 -22.48 -42.97 36.59
C MET A 1 -21.21 -42.75 35.77
N LYS A 2 -21.28 -42.01 34.67
CA LYS A 2 -20.12 -41.68 33.83
C LYS A 2 -19.59 -40.32 34.27
N GLN A 3 -18.33 -40.29 34.72
CA GLN A 3 -17.64 -39.05 35.06
C GLN A 3 -17.48 -38.22 33.78
N ILE A 4 -18.14 -37.06 33.75
CA ILE A 4 -17.82 -36.00 32.79
C ILE A 4 -16.42 -35.51 33.16
N PRO A 5 -15.45 -35.47 32.24
CA PRO A 5 -14.10 -35.01 32.56
C PRO A 5 -14.17 -33.55 32.99
N LEU A 6 -13.59 -33.25 34.15
CA LEU A 6 -13.54 -31.94 34.81
C LEU A 6 -13.16 -30.79 33.86
N LEU A 7 -12.41 -31.11 32.80
CA LEU A 7 -12.00 -30.18 31.73
C LEU A 7 -13.19 -29.63 30.91
N LEU A 8 -14.20 -30.45 30.64
CA LEU A 8 -15.38 -30.04 29.85
C LEU A 8 -16.29 -29.12 30.66
N LEU A 9 -16.39 -29.38 31.97
CA LEU A 9 -17.14 -28.53 32.90
C LEU A 9 -16.46 -27.16 33.07
N LEU A 10 -15.11 -27.14 33.10
CA LEU A 10 -14.33 -25.90 33.17
C LEU A 10 -14.47 -25.06 31.89
N LEU A 11 -14.48 -25.70 30.71
CA LEU A 11 -14.69 -25.02 29.44
C LEU A 11 -16.10 -24.41 29.33
N LEU A 12 -17.13 -25.15 29.78
CA LEU A 12 -18.52 -24.68 29.79
C LEU A 12 -18.76 -23.54 30.80
N LEU A 13 -18.00 -23.48 31.90
CA LEU A 13 -18.06 -22.39 32.88
C LEU A 13 -17.34 -21.11 32.42
N LEU A 14 -16.35 -21.21 31.51
CA LEU A 14 -15.61 -20.06 30.98
C LEU A 14 -16.28 -19.39 29.76
N LEU A 15 -17.17 -20.09 29.06
CA LEU A 15 -17.96 -19.57 27.94
C LEU A 15 -18.88 -18.38 28.30
N PRO A 16 -19.68 -18.41 29.38
CA PRO A 16 -20.55 -17.27 29.72
C PRO A 16 -19.77 -16.04 30.19
N VAL A 17 -18.56 -16.19 30.75
CA VAL A 17 -17.70 -15.05 31.15
C VAL A 17 -17.12 -14.34 29.92
N ARG A 18 -16.75 -15.09 28.86
CA ARG A 18 -16.30 -14.49 27.59
C ARG A 18 -17.45 -13.83 26.81
N LEU A 19 -18.66 -14.40 26.86
CA LEU A 19 -19.85 -13.80 26.26
C LEU A 19 -20.34 -12.54 27.01
N ALA A 20 -20.15 -12.48 28.33
CA ALA A 20 -20.48 -11.30 29.13
C ALA A 20 -19.49 -10.14 28.88
N MET A 21 -18.19 -10.41 28.71
CA MET A 21 -17.22 -9.38 28.28
C MET A 21 -17.48 -8.88 26.86
N PHE A 22 -17.93 -9.75 25.93
CA PHE A 22 -18.28 -9.31 24.58
C PHE A 22 -19.55 -8.42 24.56
N LYS A 23 -20.51 -8.67 25.47
CA LYS A 23 -21.72 -7.85 25.59
C LYS A 23 -21.48 -6.49 26.26
N SER A 24 -20.51 -6.34 27.16
CA SER A 24 -20.16 -5.02 27.70
C SER A 24 -19.41 -4.14 26.68
N ILE A 25 -18.73 -4.75 25.71
CA ILE A 25 -18.06 -4.02 24.61
C ILE A 25 -19.07 -3.55 23.54
N LEU A 26 -20.22 -4.23 23.41
CA LEU A 26 -21.27 -3.89 22.43
C LEU A 26 -22.39 -2.98 22.96
N ALA A 27 -22.36 -2.58 24.24
CA ALA A 27 -23.43 -1.81 24.87
C ALA A 27 -23.05 -0.36 25.26
N ASN A 28 -21.83 0.08 24.97
CA ASN A 28 -21.41 1.48 25.05
C ASN A 28 -21.02 1.98 23.65
N THR A 29 -22.02 2.13 22.79
CA THR A 29 -21.95 3.04 21.64
C THR A 29 -22.72 4.31 22.02
N ASP A 30 -22.16 5.07 22.95
CA ASP A 30 -22.29 6.52 22.88
C ASP A 30 -21.33 6.97 21.79
N GLU A 31 -21.74 7.94 20.97
CA GLU A 31 -20.96 8.55 19.89
C GLU A 31 -19.52 8.86 20.33
N ILE A 32 -18.59 7.95 20.03
CA ILE A 32 -17.17 8.26 20.06
C ILE A 32 -16.91 8.93 18.71
N ASP A 33 -16.68 10.23 18.78
CA ASP A 33 -16.33 11.06 17.63
C ASP A 33 -15.03 10.50 17.03
N PHE A 34 -15.16 9.96 15.82
CA PHE A 34 -14.08 9.25 15.11
C PHE A 34 -12.84 10.14 14.89
N TYR A 35 -12.98 11.46 15.07
CA TYR A 35 -11.88 12.42 15.06
C TYR A 35 -11.04 12.42 16.34
N ASP A 36 -11.64 12.20 17.52
CA ASP A 36 -10.91 12.16 18.80
C ASP A 36 -10.10 10.86 18.95
N GLU A 37 -10.57 9.74 18.37
CA GLU A 37 -9.82 8.47 18.37
C GLU A 37 -8.70 8.46 17.31
N LEU A 38 -8.89 9.15 16.17
CA LEU A 38 -7.81 9.38 15.19
C LEU A 38 -6.76 10.38 15.70
N GLU A 39 -7.15 11.41 16.44
CA GLU A 39 -6.22 12.39 17.04
C GLU A 39 -5.52 11.80 18.27
N SER A 40 -6.17 10.90 19.02
CA SER A 40 -5.54 10.08 20.06
C SER A 40 -4.60 9.03 19.48
N GLU A 41 -4.92 8.36 18.37
CA GLU A 41 -4.00 7.43 17.70
C GLU A 41 -2.87 8.14 16.96
N LEU A 42 -3.09 9.34 16.36
CA LEU A 42 -2.03 10.19 15.83
C LEU A 42 -1.11 10.69 16.95
N ASN A 43 -1.66 11.15 18.07
CA ASN A 43 -0.85 11.57 19.21
C ASN A 43 -0.19 10.39 19.92
N ALA A 44 -0.77 9.19 19.91
CA ALA A 44 -0.18 7.98 20.50
C ALA A 44 0.86 7.33 19.58
N LEU A 45 0.74 7.46 18.25
CA LEU A 45 1.77 7.06 17.29
C LEU A 45 2.88 8.11 17.15
N GLU A 46 2.58 9.41 17.28
CA GLU A 46 3.60 10.44 17.47
C GLU A 46 4.27 10.31 18.84
N LEU A 47 3.55 9.96 19.92
CA LEU A 47 4.16 9.64 21.22
C LEU A 47 4.88 8.28 21.22
N GLU A 48 4.47 7.26 20.45
CA GLU A 48 5.19 5.99 20.34
C GLU A 48 6.37 6.05 19.37
N GLU A 49 6.35 6.85 18.31
CA GLU A 49 7.54 7.18 17.51
C GLU A 49 8.48 8.11 18.29
N GLN A 50 7.96 9.03 19.12
CA GLN A 50 8.76 9.79 20.11
C GLN A 50 9.25 8.95 21.30
N ARG A 51 8.64 7.77 21.59
CA ARG A 51 9.05 6.86 22.69
C ARG A 51 9.84 5.62 22.24
N LYS A 52 9.77 5.19 20.97
CA LYS A 52 10.55 4.05 20.43
C LYS A 52 11.84 4.48 19.73
N PHE A 53 12.02 5.77 19.46
CA PHE A 53 13.31 6.37 19.13
C PHE A 53 13.65 7.43 20.16
N GLN A 54 13.71 7.02 21.43
CA GLN A 54 14.70 7.68 22.29
C GLN A 54 16.07 7.32 21.73
N PRO A 55 16.94 8.31 21.49
CA PRO A 55 18.27 8.08 20.97
C PRO A 55 18.98 7.07 21.87
N ASP A 56 19.79 6.18 21.29
CA ASP A 56 20.91 5.65 22.06
C ASP A 56 21.64 6.87 22.63
N GLU A 57 21.71 6.88 23.96
CA GLU A 57 21.96 8.01 24.86
C GLU A 57 23.39 8.55 24.79
N ASP A 58 24.11 8.32 23.68
CA ASP A 58 25.57 8.47 23.60
C ASP A 58 26.07 9.75 22.90
N SER A 59 25.21 10.73 22.57
CA SER A 59 25.72 12.08 22.19
C SER A 59 24.76 13.27 22.40
N ASN A 60 23.90 13.22 23.41
CA ASN A 60 23.09 14.39 23.80
C ASN A 60 23.87 15.43 24.63
N GLU A 61 25.15 15.18 24.92
CA GLU A 61 26.01 16.16 25.57
C GLU A 61 26.22 17.37 24.64
N PRO A 62 25.98 18.60 25.12
CA PRO A 62 26.34 19.80 24.39
C PRO A 62 27.82 19.73 23.95
N PRO A 63 28.18 20.26 22.78
CA PRO A 63 29.56 20.25 22.34
C PRO A 63 30.36 21.27 23.17
N GLU A 64 31.00 20.83 24.25
CA GLU A 64 31.75 21.67 25.19
C GLU A 64 33.20 21.91 24.75
N THR A 65 33.70 21.15 23.76
CA THR A 65 35.07 21.23 23.25
C THR A 65 35.14 21.50 21.76
N ASN A 66 36.28 22.04 21.32
CA ASN A 66 36.59 22.30 19.91
C ASN A 66 36.41 21.07 19.00
N SER A 67 36.78 19.88 19.48
CA SER A 67 36.63 18.63 18.72
C SER A 67 35.18 18.14 18.69
N GLN A 68 34.43 18.32 19.77
CA GLN A 68 33.04 17.86 19.84
C GLN A 68 32.15 18.60 18.84
N ILE A 69 32.27 19.92 18.69
CA ILE A 69 31.42 20.68 17.75
C ILE A 69 31.70 20.32 16.29
N ALA A 70 32.95 20.08 15.92
CA ALA A 70 33.33 19.70 14.57
C ALA A 70 32.89 18.27 14.24
N ASN A 71 33.09 17.32 15.16
CA ASN A 71 32.63 15.93 14.99
C ASN A 71 31.11 15.84 15.02
N PHE A 72 30.43 16.65 15.85
CA PHE A 72 28.98 16.76 15.85
C PHE A 72 28.47 17.20 14.47
N PHE A 73 29.04 18.27 13.89
CA PHE A 73 28.64 18.69 12.55
C PHE A 73 28.94 17.61 11.51
N TYR A 74 30.12 16.99 11.59
CA TYR A 74 30.53 15.92 10.69
C TYR A 74 29.52 14.76 10.65
N ASP A 75 29.14 14.26 11.83
CA ASP A 75 28.25 13.12 11.97
C ASP A 75 26.84 13.48 11.55
N LYS A 76 26.29 14.60 12.04
CA LYS A 76 24.92 15.01 11.72
C LYS A 76 24.74 15.34 10.25
N MET A 77 25.72 15.99 9.62
CA MET A 77 25.66 16.30 8.19
C MET A 77 25.80 15.04 7.33
N LEU A 78 26.65 14.07 7.72
CA LEU A 78 26.72 12.77 7.04
C LEU A 78 25.37 12.05 7.08
N GLN A 79 24.79 11.95 8.28
CA GLN A 79 23.48 11.33 8.47
C GLN A 79 22.41 12.04 7.63
N LEU A 80 22.40 13.37 7.62
CA LEU A 80 21.47 14.15 6.79
C LEU A 80 21.61 13.86 5.29
N MET A 81 22.84 13.80 4.79
CA MET A 81 23.09 13.50 3.38
C MET A 81 22.83 12.01 3.03
N GLN A 82 22.67 11.13 4.02
CA GLN A 82 22.37 9.70 3.83
C GLN A 82 20.91 9.33 4.07
N THR A 83 20.19 10.04 4.95
CA THR A 83 18.83 9.67 5.39
C THR A 83 17.80 10.78 5.22
N ASN A 84 18.24 12.06 5.20
CA ASN A 84 17.39 13.25 5.15
C ASN A 84 16.33 13.32 6.27
N GLU A 85 16.62 12.76 7.44
CA GLU A 85 15.73 12.82 8.59
C GLU A 85 15.77 14.20 9.26
N GLY A 86 14.58 14.75 9.58
CA GLY A 86 14.43 16.08 10.16
C GLY A 86 15.19 16.28 11.48
N GLN A 87 15.26 15.23 12.31
CA GLN A 87 15.93 15.27 13.62
C GLN A 87 17.39 15.73 13.56
N TYR A 88 18.10 15.43 12.47
CA TYR A 88 19.49 15.84 12.32
C TYR A 88 19.60 17.31 11.87
N VAL A 89 18.63 17.83 11.12
CA VAL A 89 18.54 19.25 10.79
C VAL A 89 18.27 20.05 12.06
N ASP A 90 17.33 19.57 12.88
CA ASP A 90 16.97 20.20 14.16
C ASP A 90 18.15 20.19 15.14
N SER A 91 18.94 19.10 15.12
CA SER A 91 20.18 18.99 15.89
C SER A 91 21.20 20.06 15.48
N ILE A 92 21.39 20.31 14.18
CA ILE A 92 22.27 21.40 13.70
C ILE A 92 21.66 22.76 14.07
N ALA A 93 20.35 22.94 13.86
CA ALA A 93 19.63 24.18 14.15
C ALA A 93 19.81 24.62 15.61
N LYS A 94 19.77 23.67 16.55
CA LYS A 94 19.94 23.89 17.99
C LYS A 94 21.25 24.62 18.35
N TYR A 95 22.30 24.42 17.55
CA TYR A 95 23.61 25.05 17.76
C TYR A 95 23.90 26.15 16.72
N THR A 96 22.86 26.65 16.05
CA THR A 96 22.93 27.86 15.21
C THR A 96 22.07 28.97 15.82
N ASN A 97 22.33 30.22 15.42
CA ASN A 97 21.54 31.38 15.81
C ASN A 97 21.40 32.35 14.61
N ASP A 98 20.72 33.48 14.83
CA ASP A 98 20.49 34.49 13.78
C ASP A 98 21.78 35.13 13.24
N GLU A 99 22.89 35.03 13.97
CA GLU A 99 24.21 35.52 13.57
C GLU A 99 25.03 34.47 12.81
N THR A 100 24.61 33.20 12.79
CA THR A 100 25.31 32.13 12.07
C THR A 100 25.31 32.40 10.56
N GLN A 101 26.50 32.52 9.98
CA GLN A 101 26.67 32.67 8.53
C GLN A 101 26.52 31.32 7.84
N LEU A 102 25.40 31.11 7.15
CA LEU A 102 25.21 29.95 6.28
C LEU A 102 25.58 30.38 4.86
N LEU A 103 26.50 29.66 4.22
CA LEU A 103 27.05 29.99 2.90
C LEU A 103 27.14 28.77 1.99
N SER A 104 27.21 29.01 0.68
CA SER A 104 27.36 27.97 -0.33
C SER A 104 28.26 28.41 -1.48
N CYS A 105 29.04 27.48 -2.03
CA CYS A 105 29.84 27.70 -3.24
C CYS A 105 29.01 28.00 -4.50
N ARG A 106 27.68 27.81 -4.47
CA ARG A 106 26.78 28.19 -5.58
C ARG A 106 26.66 29.70 -5.74
N LYS A 107 26.66 30.41 -4.61
CA LYS A 107 26.60 31.87 -4.56
C LYS A 107 27.62 32.37 -3.55
N PRO A 108 28.91 32.40 -3.93
CA PRO A 108 29.97 32.74 -3.00
C PRO A 108 29.74 34.09 -2.33
N GLY A 109 29.72 34.12 -1.00
CA GLY A 109 29.53 35.33 -0.20
C GLY A 109 28.07 35.76 0.02
N GLU A 110 27.08 35.09 -0.58
CA GLU A 110 25.67 35.34 -0.29
C GLU A 110 25.23 34.52 0.93
N GLN A 111 24.78 35.21 2.00
CA GLN A 111 24.25 34.56 3.19
C GLN A 111 22.88 33.98 2.91
N MET A 112 22.74 32.68 3.18
CA MET A 112 21.47 31.96 3.09
C MET A 112 20.79 31.90 4.46
N ASN A 113 19.46 31.90 4.47
CA ASN A 113 18.71 31.63 5.69
C ASN A 113 18.65 30.11 5.96
N PHE A 114 18.23 29.72 7.17
CA PHE A 114 18.19 28.32 7.57
C PHE A 114 17.25 27.45 6.71
N ALA A 115 16.17 28.05 6.19
CA ALA A 115 15.25 27.36 5.27
C ALA A 115 15.95 27.00 3.95
N ALA A 116 16.70 27.93 3.35
CA ALA A 116 17.50 27.69 2.15
C ALA A 116 18.64 26.69 2.43
N PHE A 117 19.20 26.69 3.64
CA PHE A 117 20.24 25.73 4.05
C PHE A 117 19.69 24.31 4.12
N ASN A 118 18.53 24.12 4.75
CA ASN A 118 17.83 22.85 4.76
C ASN A 118 17.49 22.37 3.32
N GLN A 119 17.05 23.28 2.44
CA GLN A 119 16.81 22.96 1.04
C GLN A 119 18.08 22.49 0.31
N LEU A 120 19.23 23.13 0.57
CA LEU A 120 20.51 22.72 0.01
C LEU A 120 20.93 21.33 0.51
N ILE A 121 20.72 21.00 1.79
CA ILE A 121 21.07 19.67 2.30
C ILE A 121 20.19 18.59 1.66
N ARG A 122 18.89 18.85 1.56
CA ARG A 122 17.92 17.97 0.86
C ARG A 122 18.31 17.75 -0.60
N TYR A 123 18.76 18.80 -1.27
CA TYR A 123 19.33 18.70 -2.61
C TYR A 123 20.47 17.68 -2.64
N LEU A 124 21.43 17.79 -1.71
CA LEU A 124 22.62 16.94 -1.69
C LEU A 124 22.24 15.47 -1.45
N PHE A 125 21.33 15.22 -0.52
CA PHE A 125 20.79 13.88 -0.27
C PHE A 125 20.18 13.24 -1.53
N LEU A 126 19.38 13.98 -2.29
CA LEU A 126 18.75 13.44 -3.51
C LEU A 126 19.73 13.32 -4.68
N PHE A 127 20.67 14.25 -4.80
CA PHE A 127 21.67 14.28 -5.87
C PHE A 127 22.69 13.14 -5.73
N PHE A 128 23.02 12.75 -4.50
CA PHE A 128 23.95 11.66 -4.24
C PHE A 128 23.25 10.32 -4.11
N LYS A 129 23.76 9.34 -4.84
CA LYS A 129 23.42 7.92 -4.72
C LYS A 129 24.05 7.31 -3.46
N THR A 130 25.29 7.68 -3.15
CA THR A 130 25.99 7.27 -1.92
C THR A 130 26.85 8.43 -1.42
N VAL A 131 27.03 8.50 -0.10
CA VAL A 131 27.88 9.48 0.57
C VAL A 131 28.64 8.77 1.69
N ASP A 132 29.96 8.88 1.69
CA ASP A 132 30.86 8.25 2.64
C ASP A 132 31.74 9.27 3.36
N ALA A 133 32.03 8.94 4.62
CA ALA A 133 32.99 9.63 5.46
C ALA A 133 34.39 9.70 4.80
N ALA A 134 34.97 10.90 4.64
CA ALA A 134 36.34 11.06 4.15
C ALA A 134 37.31 11.61 5.21
N GLY A 135 36.90 12.59 6.01
CA GLY A 135 37.68 13.01 7.18
C GLY A 135 37.34 14.40 7.71
N THR A 136 37.92 14.74 8.84
CA THR A 136 37.77 16.05 9.51
C THR A 136 39.14 16.65 9.82
N SER A 137 39.24 17.98 9.79
CA SER A 137 40.44 18.72 10.19
C SER A 137 40.03 20.00 10.91
N PHE A 138 40.84 20.44 11.87
CA PHE A 138 40.53 21.60 12.69
C PHE A 138 41.77 22.45 12.94
N THR A 139 41.57 23.76 12.96
CA THR A 139 42.56 24.75 13.36
C THR A 139 41.95 25.58 14.48
N THR A 140 42.61 25.62 15.64
CA THR A 140 42.16 26.39 16.79
C THR A 140 42.90 27.73 16.80
N ASP A 141 42.17 28.83 16.58
CA ASP A 141 42.79 30.17 16.71
C ASP A 141 42.78 30.64 18.18
N SER A 142 41.93 30.06 19.04
CA SER A 142 41.92 30.26 20.51
C SER A 142 41.23 29.10 21.25
N THR A 143 41.14 29.17 22.59
CA THR A 143 40.37 28.22 23.42
C THR A 143 38.86 28.43 23.36
N THR A 144 38.39 29.49 22.68
CA THR A 144 36.97 29.87 22.60
C THR A 144 36.47 29.95 21.16
N PHE A 145 37.34 29.69 20.19
CA PHE A 145 37.02 29.75 18.77
C PHE A 145 37.74 28.65 18.00
N VAL A 146 36.98 27.95 17.16
CA VAL A 146 37.47 26.86 16.33
C VAL A 146 37.07 27.07 14.88
N LYS A 147 38.00 26.80 13.96
CA LYS A 147 37.73 26.60 12.55
C LYS A 147 37.88 25.13 12.21
N PHE A 148 36.96 24.59 11.42
CA PHE A 148 37.00 23.20 11.00
C PHE A 148 36.67 23.05 9.50
N GLU A 149 37.19 21.98 8.92
CA GLU A 149 36.89 21.54 7.57
C GLU A 149 36.54 20.04 7.63
N VAL A 150 35.40 19.68 7.07
CA VAL A 150 34.92 18.30 7.00
C VAL A 150 34.72 17.88 5.53
N LYS A 151 35.08 16.63 5.23
CA LYS A 151 35.11 16.09 3.87
C LYS A 151 34.30 14.81 3.78
N TYR A 152 33.57 14.69 2.67
CA TYR A 152 32.84 13.50 2.27
C TYR A 152 33.15 13.13 0.82
N ASN A 153 33.15 11.83 0.55
CA ASN A 153 33.20 11.28 -0.79
C ASN A 153 31.78 10.92 -1.19
N ALA A 154 31.28 11.47 -2.29
CA ALA A 154 29.94 11.17 -2.76
C ALA A 154 29.96 10.65 -4.20
N VAL A 155 28.92 9.88 -4.56
CA VAL A 155 28.67 9.44 -5.93
C VAL A 155 27.31 9.97 -6.34
N SER A 156 27.21 10.70 -7.45
CA SER A 156 25.92 11.22 -7.94
C SER A 156 25.02 10.12 -8.50
N GLN A 157 23.74 10.44 -8.73
CA GLN A 157 22.81 9.55 -9.44
C GLN A 157 23.29 9.16 -10.85
N GLU A 158 24.15 9.97 -11.47
CA GLU A 158 24.81 9.68 -12.76
C GLU A 158 26.10 8.84 -12.62
N ASN A 159 26.38 8.31 -11.43
CA ASN A 159 27.60 7.56 -11.08
C ASN A 159 28.91 8.37 -11.25
N LYS A 160 28.87 9.70 -11.05
CA LYS A 160 30.07 10.55 -11.02
C LYS A 160 30.55 10.74 -9.59
N ALA A 161 31.85 10.59 -9.35
CA ALA A 161 32.46 10.87 -8.06
C ALA A 161 32.52 12.39 -7.82
N VAL A 162 32.07 12.84 -6.64
CA VAL A 162 32.00 14.24 -6.22
C VAL A 162 32.59 14.37 -4.83
N GLY A 163 33.55 15.29 -4.66
CA GLY A 163 34.10 15.64 -3.34
C GLY A 163 33.26 16.73 -2.69
N VAL A 164 32.73 16.47 -1.49
CA VAL A 164 31.93 17.44 -0.74
C VAL A 164 32.76 17.96 0.42
N ILE A 165 32.92 19.28 0.50
CA ILE A 165 33.72 19.93 1.54
C ILE A 165 32.83 20.95 2.26
N TRP A 166 32.75 20.85 3.58
CA TRP A 166 32.15 21.90 4.40
C TRP A 166 33.22 22.55 5.27
N LYS A 167 33.17 23.87 5.36
CA LYS A 167 33.98 24.67 6.27
C LYS A 167 33.08 25.28 7.33
N GLY A 168 33.50 25.26 8.58
CA GLY A 168 32.74 25.86 9.65
C GLY A 168 33.59 26.56 10.68
N GLU A 169 32.94 27.46 11.41
CA GLU A 169 33.52 28.21 12.52
C GLU A 169 32.54 28.17 13.69
N ALA A 170 33.04 27.94 14.90
CA ALA A 170 32.22 27.93 16.11
C ALA A 170 32.88 28.73 17.24
N LYS A 171 32.05 29.32 18.10
CA LYS A 171 32.46 30.08 19.29
C LYS A 171 31.87 29.44 20.53
N PHE A 172 32.66 29.39 21.60
CA PHE A 172 32.14 28.99 22.90
C PHE A 172 31.25 30.10 23.47
N ASP A 173 30.01 29.75 23.80
CA ASP A 173 29.07 30.65 24.48
C ASP A 173 29.17 30.41 25.99
N ASP A 174 29.71 31.39 26.72
CA ASP A 174 29.89 31.31 28.17
C ASP A 174 28.57 31.25 28.96
N SER A 175 27.46 31.69 28.39
CA SER A 175 26.13 31.65 29.02
C SER A 175 25.49 30.28 28.84
N LEU A 176 25.63 29.70 27.64
CA LEU A 176 25.07 28.40 27.29
C LEU A 176 26.00 27.23 27.67
N LYS A 177 27.26 27.51 28.00
CA LYS A 177 28.32 26.54 28.35
C LYS A 177 28.65 25.53 27.25
N HIS A 178 28.46 25.90 25.99
CA HIS A 178 28.82 25.05 24.85
C HIS A 178 29.15 25.87 23.60
N TYR A 179 29.70 25.21 22.58
CA TYR A 179 30.00 25.83 21.29
C TYR A 179 28.76 26.03 20.43
N VAL A 180 28.63 27.21 19.83
CA VAL A 180 27.59 27.58 18.86
C VAL A 180 28.26 27.92 17.53
N PHE A 181 27.67 27.48 16.42
CA PHE A 181 28.17 27.77 15.09
C PHE A 181 28.06 29.27 14.77
N SER A 182 29.16 29.84 14.33
CA SER A 182 29.21 31.20 13.78
C SER A 182 29.25 31.21 12.25
N LYS A 183 29.69 30.12 11.63
CA LYS A 183 29.71 29.97 10.17
C LYS A 183 29.61 28.50 9.76
N LEU A 184 28.83 28.21 8.72
CA LEU A 184 28.77 26.93 8.02
C LEU A 184 28.72 27.20 6.52
N GLU A 185 29.70 26.68 5.78
CA GLU A 185 29.90 26.96 4.36
C GLU A 185 30.08 25.66 3.58
N LEU A 186 29.21 25.39 2.61
CA LEU A 186 29.49 24.39 1.58
C LEU A 186 30.56 24.97 0.67
N ALA A 187 31.77 24.45 0.74
CA ALA A 187 32.95 24.96 0.05
C ALA A 187 33.35 24.08 -1.13
N GLY A 188 34.17 24.63 -2.02
CA GLY A 188 34.72 23.91 -3.18
C GLY A 188 34.04 24.27 -4.50
N ASP A 189 34.14 23.37 -5.47
CA ASP A 189 33.59 23.56 -6.81
C ASP A 189 32.16 23.01 -6.88
N CYS A 190 31.19 23.91 -6.76
CA CYS A 190 29.77 23.59 -6.91
C CYS A 190 29.36 23.33 -8.37
N SER A 191 30.22 23.52 -9.39
CA SER A 191 29.85 23.30 -10.81
C SER A 191 29.54 21.84 -11.15
N GLN A 192 29.98 20.92 -10.29
CA GLN A 192 29.61 19.50 -10.37
C GLN A 192 28.19 19.21 -9.88
N MET A 193 27.49 20.22 -9.35
CA MET A 193 26.09 20.18 -8.93
C MET A 193 25.26 21.12 -9.82
N PRO A 194 24.14 20.68 -10.41
CA PRO A 194 23.22 21.56 -11.12
C PRO A 194 22.85 22.83 -10.34
N ASP A 195 22.92 23.99 -11.02
CA ASP A 195 22.65 25.33 -10.46
C ASP A 195 21.16 25.55 -10.14
N GLU A 196 20.27 24.92 -10.91
CA GLU A 196 18.82 25.05 -10.78
C GLU A 196 18.16 23.76 -10.30
N PHE A 197 16.97 23.96 -9.74
CA PHE A 197 16.04 22.91 -9.37
C PHE A 197 15.59 22.26 -10.70
N PRO A 198 15.84 20.95 -10.93
CA PRO A 198 15.56 20.31 -12.20
C PRO A 198 14.05 20.31 -12.44
N LEU A 199 13.65 20.83 -13.61
CA LEU A 199 12.24 20.90 -14.05
C LEU A 199 11.66 19.53 -14.44
N THR A 200 12.52 18.52 -14.49
CA THR A 200 12.18 17.12 -14.77
C THR A 200 12.88 16.24 -13.74
N PRO A 201 12.43 15.00 -13.52
CA PRO A 201 13.16 14.06 -12.69
C PRO A 201 14.62 13.92 -13.12
N THR A 202 15.52 13.92 -12.14
CA THR A 202 16.97 13.74 -12.36
C THR A 202 17.29 12.32 -12.80
N GLU A 203 16.57 11.33 -12.28
CA GLU A 203 16.57 9.95 -12.76
C GLU A 203 15.81 9.88 -14.09
N THR A 204 16.38 9.24 -15.12
CA THR A 204 15.63 8.99 -16.36
C THR A 204 14.55 7.92 -16.12
N LEU A 205 13.43 7.99 -16.84
CA LEU A 205 12.35 7.01 -16.70
C LEU A 205 12.82 5.55 -16.85
N PRO A 206 13.69 5.18 -17.82
CA PRO A 206 14.21 3.82 -17.91
C PRO A 206 14.96 3.36 -16.66
N VAL A 207 15.75 4.24 -16.04
CA VAL A 207 16.49 3.92 -14.81
C VAL A 207 15.54 3.71 -13.64
N TYR A 208 14.50 4.55 -13.53
CA TYR A 208 13.44 4.38 -12.53
C TYR A 208 12.69 3.05 -12.70
N LEU A 209 12.30 2.72 -13.93
CA LEU A 209 11.60 1.46 -14.26
C LEU A 209 12.45 0.24 -13.93
N ASP A 210 13.76 0.28 -14.25
CA ASP A 210 14.68 -0.79 -13.91
C ASP A 210 14.84 -0.93 -12.39
N ARG A 211 14.91 0.18 -11.65
CA ARG A 211 14.96 0.17 -10.19
C ARG A 211 13.67 -0.41 -9.60
N LEU A 212 12.50 0.03 -10.05
CA LEU A 212 11.19 -0.51 -9.64
C LEU A 212 11.11 -2.01 -9.91
N LYS A 213 11.44 -2.45 -11.12
CA LYS A 213 11.47 -3.88 -11.50
C LYS A 213 12.38 -4.68 -10.58
N ASN A 214 13.62 -4.21 -10.38
CA ASN A 214 14.60 -4.90 -9.55
C ASN A 214 14.15 -5.00 -8.09
N SER A 215 13.59 -3.93 -7.51
CA SER A 215 13.04 -3.96 -6.16
C SER A 215 11.82 -4.88 -6.06
N LEU A 216 10.93 -4.90 -7.05
CA LEU A 216 9.81 -5.86 -7.07
C LEU A 216 10.33 -7.31 -7.13
N PHE A 217 11.24 -7.61 -8.04
CA PHE A 217 11.74 -8.98 -8.25
C PHE A 217 12.55 -9.47 -7.05
N LYS A 218 13.45 -8.62 -6.57
CA LYS A 218 14.34 -8.94 -5.47
C LYS A 218 13.62 -8.90 -4.13
N ASP A 219 12.67 -7.97 -3.94
CA ASP A 219 12.16 -7.68 -2.60
C ASP A 219 10.70 -8.06 -2.34
N VAL A 220 9.89 -8.22 -3.38
CA VAL A 220 8.50 -8.72 -3.29
C VAL A 220 8.41 -10.17 -3.78
N PHE A 221 9.00 -10.47 -4.94
CA PHE A 221 8.82 -11.73 -5.67
C PHE A 221 10.07 -12.63 -5.70
N ALA A 222 10.90 -12.56 -4.66
CA ALA A 222 12.07 -13.43 -4.56
C ALA A 222 11.70 -14.88 -4.28
N ALA A 223 12.54 -15.81 -4.73
CA ALA A 223 12.38 -17.25 -4.52
C ALA A 223 12.39 -17.72 -3.04
N ASN A 224 12.53 -16.81 -2.07
CA ASN A 224 12.53 -17.12 -0.64
C ASN A 224 11.34 -16.40 0.02
N PRO A 225 10.30 -17.14 0.45
CA PRO A 225 8.98 -16.55 0.64
C PRO A 225 8.76 -15.86 1.99
N LEU A 226 9.57 -16.15 3.02
CA LEU A 226 9.36 -15.57 4.35
C LEU A 226 9.92 -14.15 4.43
N ARG A 227 9.06 -13.15 4.20
CA ARG A 227 9.41 -11.73 4.31
C ARG A 227 8.54 -11.04 5.33
N SER A 228 9.11 -10.07 6.05
CA SER A 228 8.38 -9.31 7.06
C SER A 228 7.54 -8.19 6.44
N LEU A 229 6.38 -7.88 7.03
CA LEU A 229 5.52 -6.77 6.61
C LEU A 229 6.28 -5.42 6.44
N PRO A 230 7.24 -5.05 7.32
CA PRO A 230 8.07 -3.87 7.12
C PRO A 230 8.77 -3.80 5.75
N ALA A 231 9.26 -4.92 5.22
CA ALA A 231 9.95 -4.94 3.93
C ALA A 231 9.01 -4.53 2.77
N PHE A 232 7.78 -5.04 2.75
CA PHE A 232 6.77 -4.65 1.76
C PHE A 232 6.39 -3.16 1.90
N ARG A 233 6.25 -2.67 3.14
CA ARG A 233 5.95 -1.26 3.40
C ARG A 233 7.07 -0.33 2.93
N VAL A 234 8.34 -0.72 3.05
CA VAL A 234 9.49 0.07 2.56
C VAL A 234 9.42 0.27 1.04
N ILE A 235 9.22 -0.82 0.28
CA ILE A 235 9.10 -0.75 -1.19
C ILE A 235 7.94 0.16 -1.59
N VAL A 236 6.79 0.02 -0.94
CA VAL A 236 5.63 0.87 -1.24
C VAL A 236 5.94 2.34 -0.93
N ARG A 237 6.66 2.67 0.16
CA ARG A 237 7.06 4.05 0.45
C ARG A 237 8.07 4.59 -0.56
N GLU A 238 8.98 3.77 -1.05
CA GLU A 238 10.05 4.16 -1.98
C GLU A 238 9.51 4.55 -3.37
N PHE A 239 8.47 3.86 -3.86
CA PHE A 239 7.99 4.03 -5.23
C PHE A 239 6.61 4.68 -5.35
N VAL A 240 5.75 4.57 -4.35
CA VAL A 240 4.34 4.97 -4.44
C VAL A 240 4.11 6.29 -3.70
N ILE A 241 3.56 7.28 -4.42
CA ILE A 241 3.24 8.58 -3.82
C ILE A 241 2.11 8.43 -2.79
N LYS A 242 2.12 9.26 -1.74
CA LYS A 242 1.11 9.19 -0.67
C LYS A 242 -0.33 9.32 -1.19
N THR A 243 -0.53 10.11 -2.24
CA THR A 243 -1.82 10.38 -2.88
C THR A 243 -2.19 9.36 -3.96
N ALA A 244 -1.44 8.26 -4.09
CA ALA A 244 -1.69 7.29 -5.14
C ALA A 244 -3.09 6.68 -5.02
N ARG A 245 -3.77 6.54 -6.16
CA ARG A 245 -5.05 5.83 -6.22
C ARG A 245 -4.78 4.34 -6.46
N ILE A 246 -5.09 3.51 -5.47
CA ILE A 246 -4.82 2.07 -5.52
C ILE A 246 -6.14 1.32 -5.61
N MET A 247 -6.33 0.55 -6.67
CA MET A 247 -7.51 -0.27 -6.89
C MET A 247 -7.13 -1.74 -6.85
N ILE A 248 -7.83 -2.51 -6.01
CA ILE A 248 -7.62 -3.94 -5.87
C ILE A 248 -8.91 -4.64 -6.30
N CYS A 249 -8.81 -5.61 -7.21
CA CYS A 249 -9.97 -6.31 -7.74
C CYS A 249 -10.81 -6.97 -6.63
N GLU A 250 -10.16 -7.57 -5.62
CA GLU A 250 -10.80 -8.17 -4.45
C GLU A 250 -11.50 -7.15 -3.52
N LYS A 251 -11.31 -5.85 -3.77
CA LYS A 251 -12.00 -4.74 -3.09
C LYS A 251 -13.00 -4.01 -3.98
N ASN A 252 -13.45 -4.66 -5.07
CA ASN A 252 -14.39 -4.10 -6.05
C ASN A 252 -13.92 -2.79 -6.69
N GLY A 253 -12.60 -2.61 -6.86
CA GLY A 253 -12.07 -1.37 -7.41
C GLY A 253 -12.29 -0.14 -6.51
N LYS A 254 -12.66 -0.32 -5.23
CA LYS A 254 -12.58 0.75 -4.23
C LYS A 254 -11.13 1.18 -4.10
N ALA A 255 -10.92 2.50 -4.08
CA ALA A 255 -9.61 3.06 -3.82
C ALA A 255 -9.20 2.73 -2.37
N VAL A 256 -8.01 2.17 -2.20
CA VAL A 256 -7.36 1.96 -0.90
C VAL A 256 -6.16 2.88 -0.78
N ASP A 257 -5.71 3.13 0.44
CA ASP A 257 -4.52 3.92 0.69
C ASP A 257 -3.22 3.12 0.50
N ARG A 258 -2.10 3.86 0.50
CA ARG A 258 -0.75 3.33 0.35
C ARG A 258 -0.36 2.34 1.45
N SER A 259 -0.79 2.55 2.70
CA SER A 259 -0.45 1.67 3.83
C SER A 259 -1.14 0.32 3.68
N PHE A 260 -2.41 0.32 3.30
CA PHE A 260 -3.19 -0.88 3.02
C PHE A 260 -2.56 -1.71 1.89
N PHE A 261 -2.03 -1.06 0.85
CA PHE A 261 -1.40 -1.77 -0.26
C PHE A 261 -0.18 -2.59 0.17
N GLY A 262 0.65 -2.06 1.08
CA GLY A 262 1.78 -2.82 1.64
C GLY A 262 1.33 -4.08 2.40
N GLU A 263 0.24 -3.98 3.16
CA GLU A 263 -0.36 -5.12 3.86
C GLU A 263 -0.98 -6.14 2.90
N PHE A 264 -1.62 -5.68 1.84
CA PHE A 264 -2.15 -6.53 0.79
C PHE A 264 -1.03 -7.36 0.13
N LEU A 265 0.08 -6.73 -0.26
CA LEU A 265 1.23 -7.43 -0.85
C LEU A 265 1.80 -8.47 0.13
N PHE A 266 1.98 -8.11 1.40
CA PHE A 266 2.46 -9.03 2.43
C PHE A 266 1.52 -10.23 2.60
N LYS A 267 0.21 -10.00 2.75
CA LYS A 267 -0.77 -11.09 2.94
C LYS A 267 -0.84 -12.02 1.73
N ARG A 268 -0.63 -11.49 0.52
CA ARG A 268 -0.76 -12.24 -0.73
C ARG A 268 0.50 -12.99 -1.14
N TYR A 269 1.67 -12.42 -0.85
CA TYR A 269 2.95 -12.88 -1.38
C TYR A 269 3.98 -13.23 -0.29
N GLY A 270 3.71 -12.91 0.98
CA GLY A 270 4.63 -13.13 2.10
C GLY A 270 4.63 -14.56 2.66
N GLU A 271 3.69 -15.41 2.24
CA GLU A 271 3.60 -16.83 2.64
C GLU A 271 3.19 -17.69 1.44
N ILE A 272 4.06 -17.77 0.43
CA ILE A 272 3.85 -18.56 -0.79
C ILE A 272 4.94 -19.63 -0.95
N ASP A 273 4.74 -20.66 -1.77
CA ASP A 273 5.75 -21.71 -1.95
C ASP A 273 6.83 -21.31 -2.96
N ALA A 274 6.42 -20.76 -4.10
CA ALA A 274 7.32 -20.28 -5.14
C ALA A 274 6.65 -19.27 -6.08
N PHE A 275 7.48 -18.43 -6.70
CA PHE A 275 7.12 -17.61 -7.85
C PHE A 275 7.74 -18.16 -9.13
N SER A 276 7.04 -17.96 -10.25
CA SER A 276 7.53 -18.31 -11.59
C SER A 276 6.99 -17.32 -12.63
N ASP A 277 7.55 -17.34 -13.84
CA ASP A 277 7.12 -16.51 -14.98
C ASP A 277 6.98 -15.02 -14.66
N LEU A 278 7.93 -14.47 -13.89
CA LEU A 278 7.96 -13.03 -13.62
C LEU A 278 8.26 -12.28 -14.91
N GLU A 279 7.29 -11.47 -15.34
CA GLU A 279 7.40 -10.61 -16.51
C GLU A 279 7.14 -9.17 -16.10
N PHE A 280 8.02 -8.27 -16.54
CA PHE A 280 7.88 -6.83 -16.33
C PHE A 280 7.99 -6.14 -17.68
N THR A 281 6.89 -5.56 -18.13
CA THR A 281 6.78 -4.79 -19.38
C THR A 281 6.27 -3.39 -19.08
N HIS A 282 6.45 -2.47 -20.01
CA HIS A 282 5.92 -1.13 -19.88
C HIS A 282 5.58 -0.55 -21.26
N GLU A 283 4.60 0.35 -21.28
CA GLU A 283 4.19 1.08 -22.47
C GLU A 283 3.78 2.51 -22.11
N ALA A 284 3.90 3.43 -23.07
CA ALA A 284 3.43 4.79 -22.88
C ALA A 284 1.90 4.78 -22.75
N PHE A 285 1.37 5.34 -21.66
CA PHE A 285 -0.06 5.55 -21.50
C PHE A 285 -0.48 6.86 -22.21
N ASN A 286 0.33 7.90 -22.06
CA ASN A 286 0.28 9.15 -22.81
C ASN A 286 1.66 9.84 -22.76
N ASP A 287 1.75 11.09 -23.23
CA ASP A 287 3.00 11.84 -23.32
C ASP A 287 3.70 12.09 -21.95
N TYR A 288 3.00 11.94 -20.83
CA TYR A 288 3.48 12.26 -19.48
C TYR A 288 3.41 11.08 -18.51
N GLN A 289 2.79 9.97 -18.91
CA GLN A 289 2.50 8.81 -18.07
C GLN A 289 2.90 7.52 -18.76
N THR A 290 3.50 6.61 -18.00
CA THR A 290 3.86 5.26 -18.45
C THR A 290 3.16 4.25 -17.59
N ASP A 291 2.55 3.23 -18.21
CA ASP A 291 2.04 2.07 -17.49
C ASP A 291 3.10 0.97 -17.52
N ALA A 292 3.47 0.48 -16.34
CA ALA A 292 4.28 -0.71 -16.15
C ALA A 292 3.40 -1.86 -15.67
N PHE A 293 3.57 -3.03 -16.27
CA PHE A 293 2.81 -4.23 -15.96
C PHE A 293 3.76 -5.28 -15.39
N LEU A 294 3.45 -5.73 -14.19
CA LEU A 294 4.07 -6.91 -13.60
C LEU A 294 3.09 -8.08 -13.70
N THR A 295 3.55 -9.19 -14.26
CA THR A 295 2.81 -10.45 -14.25
C THR A 295 3.64 -11.53 -13.58
N VAL A 296 3.01 -12.35 -12.74
CA VAL A 296 3.68 -13.42 -12.00
C VAL A 296 2.76 -14.63 -11.82
N THR A 297 3.34 -15.82 -11.92
CA THR A 297 2.71 -17.07 -11.52
C THR A 297 3.09 -17.39 -10.08
N VAL A 298 2.10 -17.59 -9.22
CA VAL A 298 2.24 -17.81 -7.78
C VAL A 298 1.78 -19.22 -7.44
N ASN A 299 2.66 -19.98 -6.78
CA ASN A 299 2.33 -21.28 -6.21
C ASN A 299 2.02 -21.10 -4.72
N HIS A 300 0.81 -21.43 -4.33
CA HIS A 300 0.33 -21.27 -2.96
C HIS A 300 0.56 -22.55 -2.14
N PRO A 301 0.75 -22.45 -0.81
CA PRO A 301 0.98 -23.62 0.06
C PRO A 301 -0.18 -24.63 0.05
N ASN A 302 -1.37 -24.15 -0.30
CA ASN A 302 -2.54 -25.00 -0.43
C ASN A 302 -2.50 -25.86 -1.71
N GLY A 303 -1.57 -25.64 -2.64
CA GLY A 303 -1.44 -26.34 -3.92
C GLY A 303 -2.10 -25.63 -5.12
N ASP A 304 -2.71 -24.46 -4.91
CA ASP A 304 -3.26 -23.64 -5.99
C ASP A 304 -2.15 -22.93 -6.76
N ILE A 305 -2.33 -22.78 -8.07
CA ILE A 305 -1.44 -22.00 -8.93
C ILE A 305 -2.25 -20.84 -9.49
N THR A 306 -1.86 -19.61 -9.19
CA THR A 306 -2.52 -18.40 -9.70
C THR A 306 -1.61 -17.60 -10.63
N LYS A 307 -2.21 -16.84 -11.54
CA LYS A 307 -1.54 -15.81 -12.33
C LYS A 307 -2.09 -14.46 -11.94
N ASP A 308 -1.19 -13.60 -11.50
CA ASP A 308 -1.49 -12.28 -10.98
C ASP A 308 -0.90 -11.22 -11.91
N THR A 309 -1.62 -10.12 -12.10
CA THR A 309 -1.16 -8.98 -12.88
C THR A 309 -1.39 -7.69 -12.11
N ILE A 310 -0.34 -6.89 -11.95
CA ILE A 310 -0.36 -5.58 -11.30
C ILE A 310 0.08 -4.53 -12.33
N ARG A 311 -0.73 -3.48 -12.48
CA ARG A 311 -0.40 -2.31 -13.28
C ARG A 311 0.03 -1.17 -12.35
N PHE A 312 1.15 -0.55 -12.66
CA PHE A 312 1.66 0.66 -12.03
C PHE A 312 1.65 1.78 -13.05
N ARG A 313 0.92 2.86 -12.78
CA ARG A 313 1.00 4.08 -13.59
C ARG A 313 1.99 5.04 -12.96
N ILE A 314 2.95 5.46 -13.78
CA ILE A 314 4.10 6.24 -13.36
C ILE A 314 4.05 7.59 -14.05
N SER A 315 4.27 8.65 -13.29
CA SER A 315 4.34 10.03 -13.79
C SER A 315 5.39 10.83 -13.03
N ALA A 316 5.84 11.93 -13.63
CA ALA A 316 6.67 12.88 -12.94
C ALA A 316 5.78 13.74 -12.02
N GLN A 317 5.95 13.64 -10.70
CA GLN A 317 5.17 14.41 -9.73
C GLN A 317 6.10 15.10 -8.74
N SER A 318 5.73 16.33 -8.36
CA SER A 318 6.30 17.02 -7.21
C SER A 318 5.42 16.76 -5.99
N GLU A 319 5.92 16.03 -4.98
CA GLU A 319 5.14 15.90 -3.74
C GLU A 319 5.00 17.30 -3.09
N VAL A 320 3.78 17.64 -2.68
CA VAL A 320 3.22 19.01 -2.57
C VAL A 320 3.93 19.92 -1.55
N ILE A 321 4.88 19.41 -0.76
CA ILE A 321 5.48 20.24 0.30
C ILE A 321 6.79 20.90 -0.17
N HIS A 322 7.53 20.37 -1.16
CA HIS A 322 8.87 20.92 -1.47
C HIS A 322 9.35 20.87 -2.95
N GLY A 323 8.47 20.56 -3.92
CA GLY A 323 8.53 21.19 -5.26
C GLY A 323 9.53 20.69 -6.33
N TRP A 324 9.98 19.42 -6.31
CA TRP A 324 10.83 18.85 -7.39
C TRP A 324 10.15 17.64 -8.03
N PRO A 325 10.07 17.56 -9.37
CA PRO A 325 9.50 16.39 -10.03
C PRO A 325 10.40 15.17 -9.82
N HIS A 326 9.83 14.08 -9.30
CA HIS A 326 10.41 12.74 -9.32
C HIS A 326 9.46 11.78 -10.01
N TRP A 327 9.96 10.64 -10.48
CA TRP A 327 9.09 9.58 -10.95
C TRP A 327 8.41 8.92 -9.75
N TRP A 328 7.08 8.83 -9.81
CA TRP A 328 6.27 8.20 -8.79
C TRP A 328 5.23 7.30 -9.42
N VAL A 329 4.91 6.20 -8.74
CA VAL A 329 3.68 5.47 -8.99
C VAL A 329 2.52 6.26 -8.38
N GLU A 330 1.62 6.75 -9.22
CA GLU A 330 0.43 7.53 -8.82
C GLU A 330 -0.86 6.71 -8.86
N PHE A 331 -0.85 5.59 -9.55
CA PHE A 331 -2.00 4.70 -9.62
C PHE A 331 -1.54 3.25 -9.71
N ILE A 332 -2.26 2.40 -8.99
CA ILE A 332 -2.01 0.97 -8.96
C ILE A 332 -3.34 0.26 -9.22
N GLU A 333 -3.32 -0.73 -10.11
CA GLU A 333 -4.45 -1.61 -10.35
C GLU A 333 -3.98 -3.06 -10.23
N VAL A 334 -4.48 -3.75 -9.20
CA VAL A 334 -4.30 -5.20 -9.06
C VAL A 334 -5.49 -5.90 -9.70
N GLN A 335 -5.23 -6.62 -10.79
CA GLN A 335 -6.27 -7.37 -11.49
C GLN A 335 -6.68 -8.61 -10.69
N CYS A 336 -7.91 -9.06 -10.89
CA CYS A 336 -8.35 -10.34 -10.33
C CYS A 336 -7.45 -11.46 -10.85
N TYR A 337 -6.97 -12.30 -9.95
CA TYR A 337 -6.11 -13.42 -10.32
C TYR A 337 -6.84 -14.46 -11.16
N LYS A 338 -6.05 -15.17 -11.98
CA LYS A 338 -6.52 -16.33 -12.75
C LYS A 338 -5.99 -17.59 -12.11
N LEU A 339 -6.87 -18.53 -11.77
CA LEU A 339 -6.47 -19.84 -11.27
C LEU A 339 -6.01 -20.72 -12.46
N LEU A 340 -4.74 -21.10 -12.49
CA LEU A 340 -4.13 -21.90 -13.55
C LEU A 340 -4.26 -23.41 -13.31
N ASN A 341 -4.23 -23.85 -12.05
CA ASN A 341 -4.43 -25.25 -11.69
C ASN A 341 -5.50 -25.38 -10.59
N PRO A 342 -6.78 -25.55 -10.96
CA PRO A 342 -7.82 -25.84 -9.98
C PRO A 342 -7.60 -27.24 -9.42
N LYS A 343 -7.60 -27.41 -8.09
CA LYS A 343 -7.59 -28.74 -7.47
C LYS A 343 -8.68 -29.66 -8.05
N PRO A 344 -8.45 -30.98 -8.12
CA PRO A 344 -9.42 -31.96 -8.60
C PRO A 344 -10.81 -31.81 -7.94
N GLY A 345 -10.87 -31.49 -6.65
CA GLY A 345 -12.12 -31.23 -5.93
C GLY A 345 -12.90 -29.99 -6.39
N HIS A 346 -12.22 -28.93 -6.86
CA HIS A 346 -12.90 -27.72 -7.34
C HIS A 346 -13.59 -27.96 -8.69
N LYS A 347 -12.97 -28.73 -9.61
CA LYS A 347 -13.58 -29.10 -10.90
C LYS A 347 -14.75 -30.07 -10.72
N GLU A 348 -14.60 -31.09 -9.88
CA GLU A 348 -15.66 -32.07 -9.62
C GLU A 348 -16.89 -31.45 -8.95
N GLN A 349 -16.72 -30.36 -8.19
CA GLN A 349 -17.81 -29.61 -7.56
C GLN A 349 -18.53 -28.62 -8.49
N LYS A 350 -17.94 -28.24 -9.64
CA LYS A 350 -18.59 -27.30 -10.57
C LYS A 350 -19.93 -27.82 -11.09
N GLY A 351 -19.98 -29.09 -11.52
CA GLY A 351 -21.20 -29.73 -11.98
C GLY A 351 -22.30 -29.73 -10.91
N PRO A 352 -22.06 -30.33 -9.73
CA PRO A 352 -22.97 -30.30 -8.60
C PRO A 352 -23.41 -28.88 -8.21
N PHE A 353 -22.50 -27.91 -8.22
CA PHE A 353 -22.81 -26.51 -7.92
C PHE A 353 -23.76 -25.89 -8.96
N VAL A 354 -23.47 -26.05 -10.25
CA VAL A 354 -24.36 -25.58 -11.33
C VAL A 354 -25.74 -26.20 -11.21
N THR A 355 -25.82 -27.50 -10.91
CA THR A 355 -27.09 -28.19 -10.67
C THR A 355 -27.84 -27.58 -9.49
N GLN A 356 -27.19 -27.41 -8.33
CA GLN A 356 -27.81 -26.83 -7.13
C GLN A 356 -28.34 -25.42 -7.39
N VAL A 357 -27.54 -24.56 -8.04
CA VAL A 357 -27.94 -23.19 -8.36
C VAL A 357 -29.13 -23.19 -9.32
N CYS A 358 -29.03 -23.88 -10.46
CA CYS A 358 -30.07 -23.86 -11.49
C CYS A 358 -31.39 -24.50 -10.99
N GLU A 359 -31.32 -25.61 -10.25
CA GLU A 359 -32.50 -26.28 -9.70
C GLU A 359 -33.20 -25.45 -8.63
N SER A 360 -32.50 -24.58 -7.92
CA SER A 360 -33.09 -23.70 -6.90
C SER A 360 -33.98 -22.58 -7.47
N ILE A 361 -33.85 -22.24 -8.76
CA ILE A 361 -34.60 -21.12 -9.38
C ILE A 361 -36.07 -21.45 -9.58
N SER A 362 -36.43 -22.69 -9.98
CA SER A 362 -37.84 -23.05 -10.18
C SER A 362 -38.67 -23.07 -8.89
N PRO A 363 -38.21 -23.70 -7.78
CA PRO A 363 -38.89 -23.62 -6.48
C PRO A 363 -39.06 -22.19 -6.00
N MET A 364 -38.05 -21.35 -6.22
CA MET A 364 -38.10 -19.94 -5.88
C MET A 364 -39.29 -19.22 -6.52
N VAL A 365 -39.55 -19.47 -7.81
CA VAL A 365 -40.68 -18.88 -8.53
C VAL A 365 -42.00 -19.55 -8.12
N ASN A 366 -42.03 -20.87 -8.06
CA ASN A 366 -43.25 -21.65 -7.84
C ASN A 366 -43.83 -21.48 -6.42
N ASN A 367 -42.98 -21.25 -5.43
CA ASN A 367 -43.38 -21.14 -4.02
C ASN A 367 -43.69 -19.70 -3.59
N GLY A 368 -43.66 -18.73 -4.51
CA GLY A 368 -44.04 -17.35 -4.24
C GLY A 368 -42.94 -16.50 -3.57
N PRO A 369 -43.23 -15.22 -3.27
CA PRO A 369 -42.21 -14.18 -3.03
C PRO A 369 -41.56 -14.20 -1.64
N SER A 370 -41.94 -15.14 -0.77
CA SER A 370 -41.42 -15.20 0.60
C SER A 370 -39.89 -15.34 0.61
N GLU A 371 -39.27 -14.91 1.71
CA GLU A 371 -37.82 -15.08 1.88
C GLU A 371 -37.44 -16.56 1.94
N GLU A 372 -38.27 -17.40 2.55
CA GLU A 372 -38.09 -18.85 2.63
C GLU A 372 -38.04 -19.50 1.24
N SER A 373 -38.90 -19.08 0.31
CA SER A 373 -38.89 -19.59 -1.07
C SER A 373 -37.60 -19.23 -1.82
N ARG A 374 -36.96 -18.11 -1.46
CA ARG A 374 -35.77 -17.58 -2.13
C ARG A 374 -34.46 -17.96 -1.44
N ILE A 375 -34.50 -18.51 -0.23
CA ILE A 375 -33.32 -18.71 0.61
C ILE A 375 -32.26 -19.61 -0.04
N THR A 376 -32.68 -20.69 -0.70
CA THR A 376 -31.77 -21.65 -1.34
C THR A 376 -31.01 -20.98 -2.47
N PHE A 377 -31.72 -20.30 -3.38
CA PHE A 377 -31.08 -19.56 -4.47
C PHE A 377 -30.15 -18.46 -3.96
N LEU A 378 -30.62 -17.65 -3.00
CA LEU A 378 -29.84 -16.57 -2.40
C LEU A 378 -28.62 -17.08 -1.61
N SER A 379 -28.64 -18.34 -1.13
CA SER A 379 -27.51 -18.92 -0.40
C SER A 379 -26.29 -19.15 -1.27
N HIS A 380 -26.47 -19.36 -2.57
CA HIS A 380 -25.39 -19.54 -3.54
C HIS A 380 -24.79 -18.22 -4.06
N LEU A 381 -25.37 -17.08 -3.68
CA LEU A 381 -24.93 -15.78 -4.14
C LEU A 381 -23.93 -15.17 -3.16
N ASN A 382 -22.97 -14.42 -3.69
CA ASN A 382 -22.12 -13.59 -2.87
C ASN A 382 -22.95 -12.47 -2.23
N LYS A 383 -23.08 -12.51 -0.89
CA LYS A 383 -23.88 -11.55 -0.10
C LYS A 383 -23.10 -10.30 0.30
N ARG A 384 -21.78 -10.31 0.10
CA ARG A 384 -20.91 -9.19 0.43
C ARG A 384 -21.04 -8.11 -0.64
N ASN A 385 -21.76 -7.04 -0.30
CA ASN A 385 -21.86 -5.84 -1.14
C ASN A 385 -20.48 -5.24 -1.49
N ASP A 386 -19.46 -5.52 -0.68
CA ASP A 386 -18.06 -5.12 -0.82
C ASP A 386 -17.17 -6.14 -1.57
N ALA A 387 -17.71 -7.28 -2.02
CA ALA A 387 -17.01 -8.31 -2.81
C ALA A 387 -17.57 -8.52 -4.24
N GLY A 388 -18.48 -7.65 -4.69
CA GLY A 388 -18.58 -7.32 -6.12
C GLY A 388 -19.72 -8.02 -6.83
N PHE A 389 -20.72 -8.46 -6.06
CA PHE A 389 -21.95 -8.98 -6.65
C PHE A 389 -22.63 -7.92 -7.50
N TRP A 390 -22.94 -8.26 -8.75
CA TRP A 390 -23.82 -7.47 -9.58
C TRP A 390 -24.74 -8.32 -10.45
N ALA A 391 -25.95 -7.84 -10.65
CA ALA A 391 -26.96 -8.47 -11.48
C ALA A 391 -27.52 -7.49 -12.52
N VAL A 392 -27.57 -7.91 -13.79
CA VAL A 392 -28.23 -7.16 -14.87
C VAL A 392 -29.48 -7.92 -15.30
N VAL A 393 -30.60 -7.22 -15.39
CA VAL A 393 -31.89 -7.78 -15.78
C VAL A 393 -32.40 -7.00 -16.98
N CYS A 394 -32.78 -7.66 -18.08
CA CYS A 394 -33.27 -6.99 -19.29
C CYS A 394 -32.36 -5.86 -19.84
N GLU A 395 -31.03 -5.96 -19.66
CA GLU A 395 -30.07 -4.89 -20.01
C GLU A 395 -30.23 -3.58 -19.21
N GLU A 396 -30.97 -3.61 -18.09
CA GLU A 396 -31.05 -2.49 -17.15
C GLU A 396 -29.73 -2.26 -16.40
N ALA A 397 -29.66 -1.13 -15.69
CA ALA A 397 -28.52 -0.79 -14.84
C ALA A 397 -28.22 -1.92 -13.83
N PRO A 398 -26.93 -2.21 -13.58
CA PRO A 398 -26.53 -3.28 -12.68
C PRO A 398 -27.03 -3.03 -11.25
N ARG A 399 -27.57 -4.08 -10.65
CA ARG A 399 -28.10 -4.11 -9.28
C ARG A 399 -27.09 -4.78 -8.36
N ASN A 400 -26.79 -4.18 -7.21
CA ASN A 400 -26.04 -4.84 -6.14
C ASN A 400 -26.90 -5.93 -5.46
N TYR A 401 -26.35 -6.66 -4.49
CA TYR A 401 -27.04 -7.82 -3.89
C TYR A 401 -28.38 -7.44 -3.26
N ASP A 402 -28.43 -6.37 -2.47
CA ASP A 402 -29.67 -5.94 -1.81
C ASP A 402 -30.74 -5.47 -2.82
N ALA A 403 -30.33 -4.72 -3.85
CA ALA A 403 -31.24 -4.28 -4.91
C ALA A 403 -31.74 -5.47 -5.75
N PHE A 404 -30.89 -6.46 -6.00
CA PHE A 404 -31.27 -7.68 -6.70
C PHE A 404 -32.19 -8.57 -5.85
N LYS A 405 -31.90 -8.76 -4.56
CA LYS A 405 -32.77 -9.45 -3.60
C LYS A 405 -34.15 -8.79 -3.56
N SER A 406 -34.20 -7.47 -3.60
CA SER A 406 -35.47 -6.72 -3.61
C SER A 406 -36.24 -6.93 -4.91
N TRP A 407 -35.57 -6.84 -6.06
CA TRP A 407 -36.16 -7.12 -7.37
C TRP A 407 -36.65 -8.57 -7.52
N LEU A 408 -35.93 -9.56 -7.00
CA LEU A 408 -36.36 -10.96 -7.03
C LEU A 408 -37.72 -11.15 -6.32
N ALA A 409 -37.99 -10.39 -5.26
CA ALA A 409 -39.27 -10.46 -4.55
C ALA A 409 -40.43 -10.05 -5.45
N THR A 410 -40.25 -9.00 -6.27
CA THR A 410 -41.29 -8.49 -7.18
C THR A 410 -41.44 -9.35 -8.42
N TRP A 411 -40.34 -9.93 -8.91
CA TRP A 411 -40.37 -10.76 -10.11
C TRP A 411 -41.14 -12.08 -9.90
N VAL A 412 -40.96 -12.71 -8.72
CA VAL A 412 -41.65 -13.97 -8.39
C VAL A 412 -43.18 -13.79 -8.35
N THR A 413 -43.68 -12.62 -7.96
CA THR A 413 -45.14 -12.35 -7.99
C THR A 413 -45.74 -12.27 -9.39
N GLU A 414 -44.97 -11.94 -10.42
CA GLU A 414 -45.47 -11.82 -11.80
C GLU A 414 -45.57 -13.17 -12.54
N SER A 415 -45.01 -14.23 -11.93
CA SER A 415 -44.80 -15.53 -12.56
C SER A 415 -45.57 -16.62 -11.81
N LYS A 416 -46.29 -17.48 -12.54
CA LYS A 416 -47.15 -18.51 -11.93
C LYS A 416 -46.47 -19.87 -11.81
N THR A 417 -45.76 -20.27 -12.86
CA THR A 417 -44.98 -21.51 -12.87
C THR A 417 -43.67 -21.30 -13.61
N ALA A 418 -42.62 -21.92 -13.10
CA ALA A 418 -41.31 -22.00 -13.71
C ALA A 418 -40.82 -23.45 -13.74
N THR A 419 -40.19 -23.82 -14.85
CA THR A 419 -39.56 -25.13 -15.05
C THR A 419 -38.17 -24.94 -15.64
N LEU A 420 -37.16 -25.50 -14.98
CA LEU A 420 -35.81 -25.58 -15.51
C LEU A 420 -35.81 -26.52 -16.73
N THR A 421 -35.40 -26.00 -17.88
CA THR A 421 -35.32 -26.76 -19.13
C THR A 421 -33.90 -27.11 -19.55
N GLY A 422 -32.89 -26.48 -18.94
CA GLY A 422 -31.49 -26.85 -19.15
C GLY A 422 -30.52 -26.07 -18.29
N SER A 423 -29.34 -26.64 -18.10
CA SER A 423 -28.16 -25.97 -17.53
C SER A 423 -26.94 -26.32 -18.38
N THR A 424 -26.04 -25.37 -18.59
CA THR A 424 -24.84 -25.59 -19.43
C THR A 424 -23.69 -24.70 -18.98
N VAL A 425 -22.48 -25.25 -18.89
CA VAL A 425 -21.27 -24.45 -18.65
C VAL A 425 -20.84 -23.82 -19.98
N ILE A 426 -20.76 -22.49 -20.01
CA ILE A 426 -20.42 -21.69 -21.21
C ILE A 426 -18.90 -21.46 -21.31
N ASP A 427 -18.25 -21.28 -20.16
CA ASP A 427 -16.83 -20.94 -20.08
C ASP A 427 -16.23 -21.61 -18.83
N GLU A 428 -15.41 -22.63 -19.03
CA GLU A 428 -14.75 -23.35 -17.95
C GLU A 428 -13.67 -22.53 -17.26
N GLU A 429 -12.99 -21.63 -17.98
CA GLU A 429 -11.86 -20.85 -17.46
C GLU A 429 -12.34 -19.76 -16.50
N ASN A 430 -13.41 -19.05 -16.86
CA ASN A 430 -14.01 -18.01 -16.01
C ASN A 430 -15.17 -18.52 -15.16
N PHE A 431 -15.41 -19.84 -15.18
CA PHE A 431 -16.55 -20.54 -14.62
C PHE A 431 -17.88 -19.80 -14.80
N LYS A 432 -18.28 -19.67 -16.06
CA LYS A 432 -19.58 -19.14 -16.47
C LYS A 432 -20.51 -20.27 -16.89
N PHE A 433 -21.77 -20.17 -16.51
CA PHE A 433 -22.79 -21.15 -16.85
C PHE A 433 -24.14 -20.46 -17.09
N GLU A 434 -25.02 -21.14 -17.81
CA GLU A 434 -26.38 -20.69 -18.10
C GLU A 434 -27.38 -21.66 -17.46
N CYS A 435 -28.42 -21.11 -16.82
CA CYS A 435 -29.64 -21.82 -16.48
C CYS A 435 -30.78 -21.32 -17.38
N VAL A 436 -31.49 -22.23 -18.04
CA VAL A 436 -32.61 -21.89 -18.93
C VAL A 436 -33.92 -22.31 -18.27
N LEU A 437 -34.85 -21.37 -18.11
CA LEU A 437 -36.16 -21.61 -17.54
C LEU A 437 -37.27 -21.30 -18.54
N GLN A 438 -38.33 -22.11 -18.51
CA GLN A 438 -39.63 -21.77 -19.08
C GLN A 438 -40.54 -21.23 -17.98
N ILE A 439 -41.13 -20.05 -18.21
CA ILE A 439 -41.95 -19.34 -17.23
C ILE A 439 -43.31 -19.01 -17.83
N ALA A 440 -44.37 -19.42 -17.16
CA ALA A 440 -45.74 -19.03 -17.48
C ALA A 440 -46.19 -17.86 -16.59
N LYS A 441 -46.73 -16.80 -17.22
CA LYS A 441 -47.28 -15.64 -16.51
C LYS A 441 -48.71 -15.91 -16.01
N GLU A 442 -49.13 -15.16 -15.00
CA GLU A 442 -50.47 -15.27 -14.40
C GLU A 442 -51.62 -15.06 -15.40
N SER A 443 -51.42 -14.28 -16.47
CA SER A 443 -52.46 -13.85 -17.41
C SER A 443 -52.85 -14.86 -18.52
N GLY A 444 -52.46 -16.13 -18.40
CA GLY A 444 -52.79 -17.15 -19.41
C GLY A 444 -51.97 -17.06 -20.71
N ALA A 445 -50.87 -16.31 -20.70
CA ALA A 445 -49.96 -16.16 -21.83
C ALA A 445 -49.08 -17.41 -22.04
N THR A 446 -48.65 -17.60 -23.29
CA THR A 446 -47.63 -18.60 -23.69
C THR A 446 -46.38 -18.50 -22.82
N ALA A 447 -45.84 -19.66 -22.42
CA ALA A 447 -44.62 -19.73 -21.63
C ALA A 447 -43.46 -19.03 -22.34
N THR A 448 -42.76 -18.16 -21.61
CA THR A 448 -41.59 -17.43 -22.09
C THR A 448 -40.32 -18.10 -21.60
N THR A 449 -39.27 -18.11 -22.44
CA THR A 449 -37.96 -18.62 -22.03
C THR A 449 -37.14 -17.50 -21.40
N ARG A 450 -36.49 -17.80 -20.27
CA ARG A 450 -35.60 -16.89 -19.53
C ARG A 450 -34.26 -17.58 -19.34
N LYS A 451 -33.18 -16.87 -19.69
CA LYS A 451 -31.81 -17.32 -19.52
C LYS A 451 -31.18 -16.58 -18.36
N PHE A 452 -30.56 -17.32 -17.46
CA PHE A 452 -29.75 -16.80 -16.37
C PHE A 452 -28.30 -17.15 -16.68
N GLU A 453 -27.54 -16.21 -17.21
CA GLU A 453 -26.10 -16.35 -17.36
C GLU A 453 -25.44 -15.94 -16.04
N MET A 454 -24.63 -16.81 -15.49
CA MET A 454 -24.00 -16.61 -14.19
C MET A 454 -22.50 -16.80 -14.30
N LYS A 455 -21.77 -16.07 -13.46
CA LYS A 455 -20.33 -16.27 -13.25
C LYS A 455 -20.07 -16.51 -11.79
N ALA A 456 -19.39 -17.61 -11.50
CA ALA A 456 -19.05 -18.00 -10.15
C ALA A 456 -17.54 -17.93 -9.89
N PHE A 457 -17.20 -17.88 -8.61
CA PHE A 457 -15.83 -17.90 -8.11
C PHE A 457 -15.78 -18.76 -6.85
N TYR A 458 -14.60 -19.25 -6.52
CA TYR A 458 -14.39 -20.05 -5.32
C TYR A 458 -13.81 -19.15 -4.22
N GLU A 459 -14.47 -19.07 -3.06
CA GLU A 459 -14.03 -18.27 -1.92
C GLU A 459 -13.92 -19.15 -0.68
N THR A 460 -12.73 -19.17 -0.06
CA THR A 460 -12.40 -19.86 1.20
C THR A 460 -12.58 -21.39 1.17
N ASP A 461 -13.77 -21.89 0.86
CA ASP A 461 -14.17 -23.29 0.83
C ASP A 461 -15.47 -23.57 0.01
N GLU A 462 -16.11 -22.55 -0.57
CA GLU A 462 -17.35 -22.70 -1.33
C GLU A 462 -17.36 -21.97 -2.68
N TRP A 463 -18.17 -22.46 -3.62
CA TRP A 463 -18.48 -21.75 -4.86
C TRP A 463 -19.61 -20.75 -4.61
N LEU A 464 -19.41 -19.51 -5.07
CA LEU A 464 -20.40 -18.44 -4.98
C LEU A 464 -20.59 -17.77 -6.34
N VAL A 465 -21.83 -17.42 -6.66
CA VAL A 465 -22.17 -16.61 -7.84
C VAL A 465 -21.92 -15.14 -7.53
N LYS A 466 -21.13 -14.47 -8.37
CA LYS A 466 -20.83 -13.03 -8.26
C LYS A 466 -21.39 -12.18 -9.39
N GLU A 467 -21.70 -12.75 -10.54
CA GLU A 467 -22.33 -12.01 -11.66
C GLU A 467 -23.56 -12.77 -12.13
N ILE A 468 -24.67 -12.06 -12.35
CA ILE A 468 -25.89 -12.63 -12.93
C ILE A 468 -26.36 -11.73 -14.08
N ARG A 469 -26.74 -12.32 -15.21
CA ARG A 469 -27.46 -11.65 -16.28
C ARG A 469 -28.73 -12.42 -16.60
N ILE A 470 -29.87 -11.74 -16.53
CA ILE A 470 -31.19 -12.33 -16.77
C ILE A 470 -31.74 -11.76 -18.07
N SER A 471 -31.99 -12.65 -19.04
CA SER A 471 -32.57 -12.28 -20.32
C SER A 471 -34.04 -11.89 -20.17
N CYS A 472 -34.49 -11.02 -21.06
CA CYS A 472 -35.90 -10.67 -21.24
C CYS A 472 -36.33 -10.96 -22.67
#